data_AF-A0A7Z1N1Y8-F1
#
_entry.id   AF-A0A7Z1N1Y8-F1
#
_cell.length_a   1.000
_cell.length_b   1.000
_cell.length_c   1.000
_cell.angle_alpha   90.00
_cell.angle_beta   90.00
_cell.angle_gamma   90.00
#
_symmetry.space_group_name_H-M   'P 1'
#
loop_
_entity.id
_entity.type
_entity.pdbx_description
1 polymer ?
#
loop_
_entity_poly.entity_id
_entity_poly.type
_entity_poly.pdbx_seq_one_letter_code
_entity_poly.pdbx_strand_id
1 'polypeptide(L)'
;AHHAIIPTEATADLNKLTDAEQKIYLLIARAYIAQFFPNYCYDRTDILINVGKHQFTASAEVPTRMGWKALYKNDQDNEELAQDEHSLACDLRTLKQHDQGKCIKASAEKKETKPPALYTMATLLSDLTRVAKYVKDERLRKTLVEKDKNKQGEHGGIGTPATRD
;
A
#
# COMPACT_ATOMS: atom_id res chain seq x y z
N ALA A 1 24.68 11.03 -1.01
CA ALA A 1 23.91 9.88 -0.47
C ALA A 1 23.58 10.22 0.96
N HIS A 2 22.32 10.09 1.36
CA HIS A 2 21.86 10.35 2.72
C HIS A 2 21.12 9.10 3.22
N HIS A 3 21.11 8.90 4.53
CA HIS A 3 20.31 7.85 5.16
C HIS A 3 18.85 8.29 5.30
N ALA A 4 17.97 7.36 5.66
CA ALA A 4 16.57 7.66 5.96
C ALA A 4 16.45 8.69 7.08
N ILE A 5 15.38 9.49 7.05
CA ILE A 5 15.06 10.45 8.12
C ILE A 5 14.55 9.67 9.32
N ILE A 6 15.27 9.77 10.44
CA ILE A 6 14.97 9.08 11.70
C ILE A 6 15.07 10.06 12.88
N PRO A 7 14.46 9.76 14.04
CA PRO A 7 14.71 10.56 15.24
C PRO A 7 16.19 10.53 15.62
N THR A 8 16.69 11.63 16.17
CA THR A 8 18.04 11.70 16.75
C THR A 8 18.03 11.10 18.16
N GLU A 9 19.22 10.88 18.74
CA GLU A 9 19.36 10.35 20.11
C GLU A 9 18.90 11.33 21.19
N ALA A 10 18.75 12.62 20.86
CA ALA A 10 18.28 13.62 21.80
C ALA A 10 16.81 13.38 22.16
N THR A 11 16.49 13.41 23.46
CA THR A 11 15.10 13.35 23.92
C THR A 11 14.37 14.63 23.48
N ALA A 12 13.38 14.49 22.60
CA ALA A 12 12.57 15.61 22.15
C ALA A 12 11.61 16.08 23.24
N ASP A 13 11.61 17.38 23.55
CA ASP A 13 10.59 18.01 24.38
C ASP A 13 9.41 18.42 23.50
N LEU A 14 8.39 17.56 23.46
CA LEU A 14 7.22 17.75 22.60
C LEU A 14 6.47 19.05 22.90
N ASN A 15 6.56 19.59 24.12
CA ASN A 15 5.86 20.82 24.50
C ASN A 15 6.46 22.08 23.85
N LYS A 16 7.69 21.98 23.34
CA LYS A 16 8.36 23.09 22.62
C LYS A 16 8.10 23.08 21.12
N LEU A 17 7.50 22.01 20.61
CA LEU A 17 7.16 21.88 19.20
C LEU A 17 5.78 22.49 18.94
N THR A 18 5.61 23.07 17.77
CA THR A 18 4.27 23.38 17.25
C THR A 18 3.49 22.09 16.99
N ASP A 19 2.16 22.17 16.90
CA ASP A 19 1.31 21.01 16.59
C ASP A 19 1.74 20.30 15.27
N ALA A 20 2.11 21.07 14.25
CA ALA A 20 2.59 20.54 12.98
C ALA A 20 3.93 19.80 13.13
N GLU A 21 4.90 20.39 13.82
CA GLU A 21 6.20 19.76 14.07
C GLU A 21 6.06 18.51 14.94
N GLN A 22 5.19 18.53 15.94
CA GLN A 22 4.90 17.39 16.80
C GLN A 22 4.31 16.23 15.98
N LYS A 23 3.35 16.51 15.09
CA LYS A 23 2.75 15.51 14.19
C LYS A 23 3.80 14.89 13.26
N ILE A 24 4.65 15.70 12.63
CA ILE A 24 5.71 15.22 11.75
C ILE A 24 6.74 14.38 12.53
N TYR A 25 7.18 14.86 13.70
CA TYR A 25 8.11 14.14 14.55
C TYR A 25 7.56 12.78 14.97
N LEU A 26 6.30 12.72 15.44
CA LEU A 26 5.65 11.48 15.83
C LEU A 26 5.45 10.52 14.65
N LEU A 27 5.18 11.04 13.45
CA LEU A 27 5.11 10.24 12.22
C LEU A 27 6.46 9.57 11.92
N ILE A 28 7.56 10.33 11.96
CA ILE A 28 8.92 9.83 11.74
C ILE A 28 9.31 8.81 12.83
N ALA A 29 9.06 9.14 14.10
CA ALA A 29 9.38 8.28 15.23
C ALA A 29 8.60 6.96 15.20
N ARG A 30 7.30 7.00 14.90
CA ARG A 30 6.47 5.80 14.73
C ARG A 30 6.98 4.91 13.60
N ALA A 31 7.35 5.49 12.45
CA ALA A 31 7.92 4.75 11.33
C ALA A 31 9.29 4.12 11.67
N TYR A 32 10.13 4.81 12.44
CA TYR A 32 11.39 4.26 12.92
C TYR A 32 11.16 3.07 13.88
N ILE A 33 10.27 3.23 14.86
CA ILE A 33 9.91 2.16 15.81
C ILE A 33 9.34 0.94 15.08
N ALA A 34 8.52 1.14 14.04
CA ALA A 34 7.90 0.08 13.27
C ALA A 34 8.91 -0.90 12.65
N GLN A 35 10.14 -0.45 12.35
CA GLN A 35 11.20 -1.31 11.79
C GLN A 35 11.66 -2.41 12.75
N PHE A 36 11.41 -2.23 14.05
CA PHE A 36 11.77 -3.20 15.10
C PHE A 36 10.58 -4.09 15.50
N PHE A 37 9.41 -3.90 14.89
CA PHE A 37 8.25 -4.75 15.12
C PHE A 37 8.28 -5.98 14.20
N PRO A 38 7.69 -7.11 14.63
CA PRO A 38 7.54 -8.28 13.76
C PRO A 38 6.73 -7.97 12.49
N ASN A 39 6.91 -8.79 11.47
CA ASN A 39 6.09 -8.71 10.26
C ASN A 39 4.60 -8.92 10.58
N TYR A 40 3.75 -8.16 9.89
CA TYR A 40 2.33 -8.46 9.75
C TYR A 40 2.16 -9.80 9.04
N CYS A 41 1.33 -10.68 9.59
CA CYS A 41 1.01 -11.98 9.02
C CYS A 41 -0.50 -12.14 8.95
N TYR A 42 -0.96 -12.77 7.88
CA TYR A 42 -2.36 -13.03 7.62
C TYR A 42 -2.50 -14.31 6.81
N ASP A 43 -3.63 -14.97 6.95
CA ASP A 43 -4.03 -16.09 6.11
C ASP A 43 -4.91 -15.56 4.99
N ARG A 44 -4.48 -15.73 3.75
CA ARG A 44 -5.30 -15.45 2.57
C ARG A 44 -5.95 -16.73 2.09
N THR A 45 -7.27 -16.71 1.95
CA THR A 45 -8.07 -17.81 1.41
C THR A 45 -8.77 -17.36 0.15
N ASP A 46 -8.36 -17.91 -0.99
CA ASP A 46 -9.02 -17.71 -2.27
C ASP A 46 -9.81 -18.99 -2.61
N ILE A 47 -11.11 -18.85 -2.88
CA ILE A 47 -11.98 -19.96 -3.24
C ILE A 47 -12.60 -19.76 -4.61
N LEU A 48 -12.90 -20.91 -5.22
CA LEU A 48 -13.62 -21.00 -6.47
C LEU A 48 -14.98 -21.63 -6.25
N ILE A 49 -16.04 -20.96 -6.71
CA ILE A 49 -17.41 -21.39 -6.49
C ILE A 49 -18.08 -21.62 -7.84
N ASN A 50 -18.52 -22.85 -8.09
CA ASN A 50 -19.28 -23.19 -9.29
C ASN A 50 -20.78 -23.04 -9.01
N VAL A 51 -21.45 -22.20 -9.80
CA VAL A 51 -22.91 -21.99 -9.71
C VAL A 51 -23.51 -22.15 -11.10
N GLY A 52 -24.16 -23.30 -11.35
CA GLY A 52 -24.67 -23.64 -12.67
C GLY A 52 -23.55 -23.75 -13.69
N LYS A 53 -23.54 -22.86 -14.69
CA LYS A 53 -22.51 -22.78 -15.74
C LYS A 53 -21.45 -21.70 -15.49
N HIS A 54 -21.55 -20.98 -14.38
CA HIS A 54 -20.68 -19.87 -14.04
C HIS A 54 -19.73 -20.21 -12.90
N GLN A 55 -18.58 -19.56 -12.92
CA GLN A 55 -17.53 -19.71 -11.93
C GLN A 55 -17.30 -18.35 -11.28
N PHE A 56 -17.35 -18.33 -9.96
CA PHE A 56 -17.15 -17.13 -9.14
C PHE A 56 -15.90 -17.31 -8.29
N THR A 57 -15.27 -16.20 -7.93
CA THR A 57 -14.15 -16.16 -6.98
C THR A 57 -14.56 -15.38 -5.75
N ALA A 58 -14.08 -15.83 -4.60
CA ALA A 58 -14.16 -15.08 -3.36
C ALA A 58 -12.83 -15.20 -2.63
N SER A 59 -12.40 -14.10 -2.03
CA SER A 59 -11.13 -14.00 -1.31
C SER A 59 -11.40 -13.45 0.07
N ALA A 60 -10.69 -13.94 1.08
CA ALA A 60 -10.72 -13.40 2.42
C ALA A 60 -9.31 -13.39 3.01
N GLU A 61 -9.00 -12.34 3.77
CA GLU A 61 -7.74 -12.19 4.49
C GLU A 61 -8.02 -12.12 5.99
N VAL A 62 -7.49 -13.07 6.74
CA VAL A 62 -7.64 -13.10 8.20
C VAL A 62 -6.30 -12.78 8.86
N PRO A 63 -6.17 -11.65 9.57
CA PRO A 63 -4.95 -11.32 10.30
C PRO A 63 -4.61 -12.41 11.33
N THR A 64 -3.40 -12.97 11.25
CA THR A 64 -2.88 -13.93 12.24
C THR A 64 -1.90 -13.27 13.21
N ARG A 65 -1.21 -12.22 12.76
CA ARG A 65 -0.35 -11.38 13.61
C ARG A 65 -0.32 -9.95 13.09
N MET A 66 -0.66 -8.98 13.94
CA MET A 66 -0.67 -7.56 13.54
C MET A 66 0.73 -7.00 13.24
N GLY A 67 1.77 -7.46 13.94
CA GLY A 67 3.13 -6.97 13.70
C GLY A 67 3.24 -5.44 13.77
N TRP A 68 4.03 -4.85 12.88
CA TRP A 68 4.19 -3.40 12.76
C TRP A 68 2.88 -2.64 12.49
N LYS A 69 1.87 -3.27 11.85
CA LYS A 69 0.55 -2.63 11.62
C LYS A 69 -0.16 -2.28 12.93
N ALA A 70 0.22 -2.89 14.05
CA ALA A 70 -0.34 -2.55 15.37
C ALA A 70 -0.10 -1.09 15.77
N LEU A 71 0.96 -0.45 15.27
CA LEU A 71 1.28 0.96 15.55
C LEU A 71 0.38 1.95 14.80
N TYR A 72 -0.37 1.47 13.81
CA TYR A 72 -1.16 2.31 12.89
C TYR A 72 -2.66 2.03 12.96
N LYS A 73 -3.16 1.41 14.05
CA LYS A 73 -4.59 1.08 14.20
C LYS A 73 -5.53 2.28 14.11
N ASN A 74 -5.03 3.47 14.42
CA ASN A 74 -5.81 4.71 14.42
C ASN A 74 -5.68 5.51 13.10
N ASP A 75 -4.89 5.03 12.14
CA ASP A 75 -4.75 5.64 10.81
C ASP A 75 -5.78 5.02 9.85
N GLN A 76 -7.07 5.17 10.16
CA GLN A 76 -8.16 4.54 9.38
C GLN A 76 -8.28 5.11 7.96
N ASP A 77 -7.81 6.34 7.73
CA ASP A 77 -7.84 7.01 6.42
C ASP A 77 -6.60 6.73 5.56
N ASN A 78 -5.70 5.85 6.02
CA ASN A 78 -4.50 5.52 5.27
C ASN A 78 -4.76 4.36 4.29
N GLU A 79 -4.89 4.70 3.01
CA GLU A 79 -5.13 3.74 1.92
C GLU A 79 -4.06 2.63 1.84
N GLU A 80 -2.82 2.88 2.25
CA GLU A 80 -1.76 1.85 2.25
C GLU A 80 -1.94 0.80 3.36
N LEU A 81 -2.72 1.13 4.40
CA LEU A 81 -3.02 0.23 5.51
C LEU A 81 -4.33 -0.52 5.32
N ALA A 82 -5.21 0.00 4.46
CA ALA A 82 -6.48 -0.61 4.12
C ALA A 82 -6.30 -2.06 3.64
N GLN A 83 -7.24 -2.93 4.02
CA GLN A 83 -7.33 -4.25 3.43
C GLN A 83 -7.84 -4.14 2.00
N ASP A 84 -7.56 -5.16 1.19
CA ASP A 84 -8.12 -5.27 -0.16
C ASP A 84 -9.65 -5.10 -0.09
N GLU A 85 -10.18 -4.09 -0.81
CA GLU A 85 -11.61 -3.76 -0.84
C GLU A 85 -12.46 -4.95 -1.35
N HIS A 86 -11.84 -5.85 -2.09
CA HIS A 86 -12.46 -7.07 -2.59
C HIS A 86 -12.38 -8.26 -1.62
N SER A 87 -11.63 -8.12 -0.52
CA SER A 87 -11.55 -9.14 0.53
C SER A 87 -12.83 -9.16 1.37
N LEU A 88 -13.42 -10.34 1.52
CA LEU A 88 -14.58 -10.52 2.36
C LEU A 88 -14.18 -10.45 3.84
N ALA A 89 -15.05 -9.82 4.64
CA ALA A 89 -14.90 -9.82 6.10
C ALA A 89 -15.20 -11.18 6.76
N CYS A 90 -15.74 -12.14 6.01
CA CYS A 90 -16.01 -13.48 6.52
C CYS A 90 -14.76 -14.35 6.47
N ASP A 91 -14.60 -15.20 7.49
CA ASP A 91 -13.53 -16.19 7.50
C ASP A 91 -13.89 -17.37 6.58
N LEU A 92 -13.15 -17.50 5.47
CA LEU A 92 -13.35 -18.59 4.51
C LEU A 92 -12.52 -19.84 4.84
N ARG A 93 -11.63 -19.80 5.84
CA ARG A 93 -10.71 -20.91 6.18
C ARG A 93 -11.42 -22.17 6.65
N THR A 94 -12.68 -22.04 7.07
CA THR A 94 -13.50 -23.18 7.52
C THR A 94 -14.02 -24.02 6.36
N LEU A 95 -14.04 -23.49 5.14
CA LEU A 95 -14.54 -24.18 3.95
C LEU A 95 -13.54 -25.22 3.45
N LYS A 96 -14.07 -26.31 2.90
CA LYS A 96 -13.30 -27.40 2.30
C LYS A 96 -13.65 -27.56 0.83
N GLN A 97 -12.74 -28.19 0.09
CA GLN A 97 -12.99 -28.56 -1.29
C GLN A 97 -14.22 -29.48 -1.35
N HIS A 98 -15.10 -29.22 -2.32
CA HIS A 98 -16.39 -29.90 -2.52
C HIS A 98 -17.49 -29.60 -1.50
N ASP A 99 -17.30 -28.61 -0.61
CA ASP A 99 -18.41 -28.08 0.18
C ASP A 99 -19.53 -27.58 -0.74
N GLN A 100 -20.78 -27.82 -0.32
CA GLN A 100 -21.96 -27.45 -1.08
C GLN A 100 -22.73 -26.37 -0.33
N GLY A 101 -23.29 -25.43 -1.10
CA GLY A 101 -24.13 -24.36 -0.59
C GLY A 101 -25.29 -24.10 -1.54
N LYS A 102 -26.21 -23.24 -1.09
CA LYS A 102 -27.33 -22.77 -1.91
C LYS A 102 -27.12 -21.31 -2.28
N CYS A 103 -27.21 -20.99 -3.57
CA CYS A 103 -27.29 -19.61 -4.01
C CYS A 103 -28.63 -19.01 -3.59
N ILE A 104 -28.62 -18.07 -2.64
CA ILE A 104 -29.83 -17.41 -2.12
C ILE A 104 -30.22 -16.22 -3.00
N LYS A 105 -29.24 -15.50 -3.54
CA LYS A 105 -29.43 -14.32 -4.38
C LYS A 105 -28.30 -14.23 -5.40
N ALA A 106 -28.64 -13.82 -6.62
CA ALA A 106 -27.70 -13.43 -7.65
C ALA A 106 -28.08 -12.05 -8.19
N SER A 107 -27.09 -11.21 -8.48
CA SER A 107 -27.28 -9.89 -9.06
C SER A 107 -26.24 -9.64 -10.14
N ALA A 108 -26.64 -8.92 -11.19
CA ALA A 108 -25.73 -8.43 -12.21
C ALA A 108 -25.45 -6.95 -11.95
N GLU A 109 -24.19 -6.61 -11.69
CA GLU A 109 -23.76 -5.22 -11.54
C GLU A 109 -23.32 -4.66 -12.88
N LYS A 110 -23.97 -3.56 -13.31
CA LYS A 110 -23.47 -2.78 -14.45
C LYS A 110 -22.40 -1.84 -13.93
N LYS A 111 -21.17 -1.99 -14.42
CA LYS A 111 -20.04 -1.10 -14.13
C LYS A 111 -19.66 -0.31 -15.36
N GLU A 112 -19.17 0.90 -15.15
CA GLU A 112 -18.66 1.79 -16.19
C GLU A 112 -17.20 2.11 -15.91
N THR A 113 -16.42 2.30 -16.97
CA THR A 113 -15.03 2.72 -16.84
C THR A 113 -14.98 4.15 -16.31
N LYS A 114 -14.07 4.40 -15.37
CA LYS A 114 -13.81 5.75 -14.88
C LYS A 114 -12.61 6.32 -15.63
N PRO A 115 -12.59 7.64 -15.93
CA PRO A 115 -11.39 8.29 -16.41
C PRO A 115 -10.26 8.16 -15.35
N PRO A 116 -8.99 8.25 -15.76
CA PRO A 116 -7.88 8.25 -14.82
C PRO A 116 -8.05 9.33 -13.75
N ALA A 117 -7.72 9.00 -12.50
CA ALA A 117 -7.75 9.96 -11.41
C ALA A 117 -6.78 11.11 -11.70
N LEU A 118 -7.16 12.33 -11.28
CA LEU A 118 -6.26 13.48 -11.34
C LEU A 118 -5.10 13.28 -10.35
N TYR A 119 -3.96 13.91 -10.64
CA TYR A 119 -2.85 13.91 -9.72
C TYR A 119 -3.19 14.65 -8.42
N THR A 120 -2.81 14.05 -7.30
CA THR A 120 -2.58 14.73 -6.03
C THR A 120 -1.08 15.00 -5.91
N MET A 121 -0.67 15.83 -4.95
CA MET A 121 0.77 16.03 -4.70
C MET A 121 1.48 14.70 -4.44
N ALA A 122 0.89 13.81 -3.63
CA ALA A 122 1.45 12.49 -3.34
C ALA A 122 1.59 11.62 -4.60
N THR A 123 0.53 11.52 -5.42
CA THR A 123 0.59 10.68 -6.63
C THR A 123 1.51 11.26 -7.69
N LEU A 124 1.64 12.59 -7.78
CA LEU A 124 2.58 13.26 -8.66
C LEU A 124 4.03 13.00 -8.24
N LEU A 125 4.36 13.20 -6.96
CA LEU A 125 5.70 12.97 -6.41
C LEU A 125 6.14 11.51 -6.60
N SER A 126 5.24 10.56 -6.31
CA SER A 126 5.45 9.14 -6.60
C SER A 126 5.77 8.91 -8.08
N ASP A 127 5.05 9.56 -8.99
CA ASP A 127 5.29 9.39 -10.42
C ASP A 127 6.54 10.07 -10.95
N LEU A 128 6.94 11.20 -10.37
CA LEU A 128 8.20 11.88 -10.69
C LEU A 128 9.43 11.01 -10.37
N THR A 129 9.34 10.10 -9.39
CA THR A 129 10.39 9.10 -9.10
C THR A 129 10.44 7.96 -10.13
N ARG A 130 9.39 7.80 -10.95
CA ARG A 130 9.13 6.63 -11.81
C ARG A 130 8.74 6.98 -13.24
N VAL A 131 9.12 8.16 -13.73
CA VAL A 131 8.70 8.70 -15.05
C VAL A 131 9.03 7.78 -16.22
N ALA A 132 10.07 6.96 -16.12
CA ALA A 132 10.40 5.97 -17.15
C ALA A 132 9.22 5.09 -17.59
N LYS A 133 8.21 4.84 -16.73
CA LYS A 133 7.00 4.09 -17.09
C LYS A 133 6.16 4.77 -18.19
N TYR A 134 6.31 6.08 -18.37
CA TYR A 134 5.59 6.88 -19.38
C TYR A 134 6.36 7.04 -20.70
N VAL A 135 7.63 6.63 -20.74
CA VAL A 135 8.48 6.80 -21.93
C VAL A 135 8.18 5.67 -22.92
N LYS A 136 7.69 6.05 -24.11
CA LYS A 136 7.34 5.12 -25.19
C LYS A 136 8.56 4.54 -25.91
N ASP A 137 9.66 5.30 -25.96
CA ASP A 137 10.91 4.86 -26.58
C ASP A 137 11.66 3.92 -25.61
N GLU A 138 11.82 2.66 -26.02
CA GLU A 138 12.43 1.61 -25.22
C GLU A 138 13.90 1.90 -24.86
N ARG A 139 14.64 2.57 -25.75
CA ARG A 139 16.04 2.94 -25.52
C ARG A 139 16.12 4.02 -24.45
N LEU A 140 15.31 5.08 -24.56
CA LEU A 140 15.28 6.16 -23.57
C LEU A 140 14.79 5.66 -22.20
N ARG A 141 13.78 4.79 -22.18
CA ARG A 141 13.29 4.14 -20.96
C ARG A 141 14.41 3.40 -20.24
N LYS A 142 15.17 2.56 -20.95
CA LYS A 142 16.30 1.81 -20.39
C LYS A 142 17.37 2.75 -19.84
N THR A 143 17.75 3.79 -20.58
CA THR A 143 18.74 4.78 -20.11
C THR A 143 18.31 5.44 -18.80
N LEU A 144 17.03 5.81 -18.65
CA LEU A 144 16.52 6.42 -17.42
C LEU A 144 16.55 5.44 -16.25
N VAL A 145 16.10 4.20 -16.44
CA VAL A 145 16.12 3.17 -15.40
C VAL A 145 17.57 2.84 -15.00
N GLU A 146 18.47 2.71 -15.98
CA GLU A 146 19.88 2.40 -15.74
C GLU A 146 20.60 3.51 -14.97
N LYS A 147 20.32 4.79 -15.29
CA LYS A 147 20.82 5.97 -14.56
C LYS A 147 20.51 5.92 -13.07
N ASP A 148 19.36 5.34 -12.69
CA ASP A 148 18.87 5.31 -11.31
C ASP A 148 18.95 3.92 -10.66
N LYS A 149 19.53 2.91 -11.33
CA LYS A 149 19.60 1.51 -10.86
C LYS A 149 20.21 1.34 -9.46
N ASN A 150 21.14 2.22 -9.09
CA ASN A 150 21.85 2.18 -7.80
C ASN A 150 21.33 3.24 -6.80
N LYS A 151 20.23 3.92 -7.10
CA LYS A 151 19.64 4.94 -6.22
C LYS A 151 18.39 4.38 -5.56
N GLN A 152 18.49 4.12 -4.26
CA GLN A 152 17.37 3.61 -3.47
C GLN A 152 16.22 4.63 -3.49
N GLY A 153 15.03 4.19 -3.92
CA GLY A 153 13.84 5.04 -4.03
C GLY A 153 13.66 5.76 -5.37
N GLU A 154 14.60 5.62 -6.31
CA GLU A 154 14.49 6.19 -7.67
C GLU A 154 14.39 5.07 -8.71
N HIS A 155 13.56 5.25 -9.73
CA HIS A 155 13.43 4.25 -10.79
C HIS A 155 13.13 4.91 -12.15
N GLY A 156 14.15 5.58 -12.70
CA GLY A 156 14.03 6.34 -13.94
C GLY A 156 13.22 7.61 -13.75
N GLY A 157 13.51 8.33 -12.68
CA GLY A 157 12.83 9.55 -12.27
C GLY A 157 13.39 10.81 -12.93
N ILE A 158 12.64 11.90 -12.76
CA ILE A 158 13.04 13.27 -13.12
C ILE A 158 13.05 14.16 -11.87
N GLY A 159 14.00 15.10 -11.79
CA GLY A 159 14.29 15.82 -10.55
C GLY A 159 15.05 14.97 -9.53
N THR A 160 15.47 15.61 -8.44
CA THR A 160 16.05 14.94 -7.26
C THR A 160 15.14 15.19 -6.05
N PRO A 161 15.28 14.47 -4.93
CA PRO A 161 14.45 14.71 -3.74
C PRO A 161 14.42 16.19 -3.31
N ALA A 162 15.52 16.93 -3.46
CA ALA A 162 15.61 18.34 -3.10
C ALA A 162 14.93 19.31 -4.09
N THR A 163 14.42 18.83 -5.23
CA THR A 163 13.84 19.67 -6.29
C THR A 163 12.44 19.25 -6.70
N ARG A 164 11.81 18.33 -5.95
CA ARG A 164 10.46 17.82 -6.24
C ARG A 164 9.39 18.44 -5.32
N ASP A 165 9.81 18.95 -4.16
CA ASP A 165 8.98 19.70 -3.21
C ASP A 165 8.95 21.20 -3.52
#